data_AF-A0A5C6M6V4-F1
#
_entry.id   AF-A0A5C6M6V4-F1
#
_cell.length_a   1.000
_cell.length_b   1.000
_cell.length_c   1.000
_cell.angle_alpha   90.00
_cell.angle_beta   90.00
_cell.angle_gamma   90.00
#
_symmetry.space_group_name_H-M   'P 1'
#
loop_
_entity.id
_entity.type
_entity.pdbx_description
1 polymer ?
#
loop_
_entity_poly.entity_id
_entity_poly.type
_entity_poly.pdbx_seq_one_letter_code
_entity_poly.pdbx_strand_id
1 'polypeptide(L)'
;MTGQATLPRGFRAAGHTCGIKVSGKSDLALFVADGPSSAAGVFTTNRVCGAPVVVSRRRVPSGSARAVIINSGNSNAATGDPGIADAERMAAELASAIGCRPEDVLVCSTGVIGVPLPMPLLLSGIPQAAGKLASDAQSLLDAATAMMTTDTVPKLTSLDLTLSGGGVRIAGVCKGAAMIAPNMATMLGVVMTDALLTPAQCTE
;
A
#
# COMPACT_ATOMS: atom_id res chain seq x y z
N MET A 1 12.86 -24.40 3.88
CA MET A 1 11.56 -24.44 3.19
C MET A 1 10.85 -23.13 3.49
N THR A 2 10.85 -22.17 2.58
CA THR A 2 10.09 -20.93 2.76
C THR A 2 8.62 -21.27 2.60
N GLY A 3 7.90 -21.34 3.73
CA GLY A 3 6.45 -21.43 3.72
C GLY A 3 5.84 -20.25 2.96
N GLN A 4 4.65 -20.46 2.40
CA GLN A 4 3.91 -19.39 1.74
C GLN A 4 3.67 -18.26 2.74
N ALA A 5 4.03 -17.01 2.39
CA ALA A 5 3.83 -15.87 3.27
C ALA A 5 2.34 -15.67 3.55
N THR A 6 1.98 -15.37 4.79
CA THR A 6 0.59 -15.25 5.24
C THR A 6 0.35 -13.92 5.93
N LEU A 7 -0.89 -13.43 5.87
CA LEU A 7 -1.29 -12.21 6.56
C LEU A 7 -1.38 -12.41 8.09
N PRO A 8 -1.08 -11.37 8.89
CA PRO A 8 -1.44 -11.33 10.31
C PRO A 8 -2.96 -11.31 10.50
N ARG A 9 -3.42 -11.66 11.70
CA ARG A 9 -4.86 -11.62 12.02
C ARG A 9 -5.40 -10.19 11.90
N GLY A 10 -6.63 -10.05 11.40
CA GLY A 10 -7.27 -8.75 11.23
C GLY A 10 -6.78 -7.95 10.02
N PHE A 11 -6.02 -8.57 9.11
CA PHE A 11 -5.62 -7.97 7.83
C PHE A 11 -6.16 -8.75 6.64
N ARG A 12 -6.52 -8.01 5.60
CA ARG A 12 -6.90 -8.51 4.27
C ARG A 12 -6.09 -7.81 3.19
N ALA A 13 -5.91 -8.48 2.06
CA ALA A 13 -5.23 -7.93 0.90
C ALA A 13 -6.02 -8.22 -0.39
N ALA A 14 -5.71 -7.46 -1.44
CA ALA A 14 -6.20 -7.73 -2.78
C ALA A 14 -5.25 -7.17 -3.84
N GLY A 15 -5.12 -7.88 -4.96
CA GLY A 15 -4.54 -7.37 -6.21
C GLY A 15 -5.61 -7.27 -7.29
N HIS A 16 -5.55 -6.22 -8.10
CA HIS A 16 -6.52 -5.99 -9.17
C HIS A 16 -5.87 -5.36 -10.42
N THR A 17 -6.48 -5.57 -11.57
CA THR A 17 -6.11 -4.96 -12.85
C THR A 17 -7.11 -3.86 -13.19
N CYS A 18 -6.75 -2.61 -12.95
CA CYS A 18 -7.53 -1.44 -13.35
C CYS A 18 -7.28 -1.05 -14.82
N GLY A 19 -6.15 -1.48 -15.40
CA GLY A 19 -5.77 -1.15 -16.78
C GLY A 19 -4.88 0.09 -16.90
N ILE A 20 -4.24 0.52 -15.81
CA ILE A 20 -3.20 1.56 -15.80
C ILE A 20 -1.99 1.09 -16.61
N LYS A 21 -1.64 -0.19 -16.49
CA LYS A 21 -0.58 -0.81 -17.30
C LYS A 21 -1.15 -1.29 -18.63
N VAL A 22 -0.62 -0.77 -19.73
CA VAL A 22 -0.94 -1.20 -21.09
C VAL A 22 -0.72 -2.72 -21.31
N SER A 23 0.17 -3.34 -20.52
CA SER A 23 0.41 -4.78 -20.58
C SER A 23 -0.74 -5.66 -20.08
N GLY A 24 -1.77 -5.09 -19.45
CA GLY A 24 -2.89 -5.83 -18.85
C GLY A 24 -2.53 -6.57 -17.54
N LYS A 25 -1.30 -6.40 -17.04
CA LYS A 25 -0.89 -6.92 -15.72
C LYS A 25 -1.61 -6.16 -14.61
N SER A 26 -1.80 -6.82 -13.47
CA SER A 26 -2.36 -6.18 -12.26
C SER A 26 -1.55 -4.96 -11.85
N ASP A 27 -2.26 -3.94 -11.36
CA ASP A 27 -1.72 -2.59 -11.17
C ASP A 27 -2.35 -1.82 -10.00
N LEU A 28 -3.21 -2.46 -9.21
CA LEU A 28 -3.76 -1.92 -7.97
C LEU A 28 -3.64 -2.96 -6.85
N ALA A 29 -2.99 -2.58 -5.76
CA ALA A 29 -2.84 -3.38 -4.55
C ALA A 29 -3.53 -2.70 -3.36
N LEU A 30 -4.24 -3.50 -2.56
CA LEU A 30 -4.89 -3.07 -1.33
C LEU A 30 -4.34 -3.89 -0.15
N PHE A 31 -4.08 -3.21 0.96
CA PHE A 31 -3.82 -3.82 2.27
C PHE A 31 -4.74 -3.15 3.28
N VAL A 32 -5.62 -3.91 3.93
CA VAL A 32 -6.71 -3.38 4.74
C VAL A 32 -6.72 -4.04 6.11
N ALA A 33 -6.79 -3.22 7.16
CA ALA A 33 -7.06 -3.67 8.51
C ALA A 33 -8.57 -3.72 8.77
N ASP A 34 -9.04 -4.77 9.42
CA ASP A 34 -10.44 -4.98 9.75
C ASP A 34 -10.97 -3.95 10.76
N GLY A 35 -10.08 -3.41 11.59
CA GLY A 35 -10.36 -2.31 12.52
C GLY A 35 -9.29 -1.21 12.44
N PRO A 36 -9.46 -0.13 13.23
CA PRO A 36 -8.45 0.91 13.38
C PRO A 36 -7.12 0.34 13.87
N SER A 37 -6.02 0.72 13.21
CA SER A 37 -4.67 0.26 13.52
C SER A 37 -3.71 1.43 13.70
N SER A 38 -2.75 1.27 14.60
CA SER A 38 -1.61 2.16 14.68
C SER A 38 -0.75 2.04 13.41
N ALA A 39 -0.28 3.17 12.90
CA ALA A 39 0.56 3.23 11.72
C ALA A 39 1.65 4.30 11.85
N ALA A 40 2.81 3.98 11.30
CA ALA A 40 3.92 4.90 11.08
C ALA A 40 4.40 4.75 9.63
N GLY A 41 5.15 5.73 9.14
CA GLY A 41 5.69 5.70 7.79
C GLY A 41 6.97 6.51 7.66
N VAL A 42 7.90 5.97 6.90
CA VAL A 42 9.10 6.67 6.45
C VAL A 42 8.98 6.95 4.97
N PHE A 43 9.45 8.12 4.53
CA PHE A 43 9.23 8.60 3.17
C PHE A 43 10.50 9.18 2.60
N THR A 44 10.61 9.18 1.28
CA THR A 44 11.73 9.80 0.56
C THR A 44 12.05 11.21 1.07
N THR A 45 13.35 11.48 1.22
CA THR A 45 13.91 12.81 1.53
C THR A 45 14.09 13.65 0.26
N ASN A 46 13.81 13.09 -0.92
CA ASN A 46 13.86 13.84 -2.17
C ASN A 46 12.86 15.00 -2.14
N ARG A 47 13.34 16.20 -2.48
CA ARG A 47 12.53 17.43 -2.55
C ARG A 47 11.44 17.31 -3.62
N VAL A 48 11.71 16.57 -4.70
CA VAL A 48 10.74 16.20 -5.73
C VAL A 48 10.11 14.86 -5.34
N CYS A 49 9.13 14.92 -4.44
CA CYS A 49 8.36 13.74 -4.03
C CYS A 49 7.01 13.68 -4.75
N GLY A 50 6.49 12.46 -4.94
CA GLY A 50 5.18 12.27 -5.55
C GLY A 50 4.05 12.80 -4.68
N ALA A 51 2.93 13.18 -5.30
CA ALA A 51 1.74 13.63 -4.58
C ALA A 51 1.27 12.64 -3.49
N PRO A 52 1.32 11.30 -3.67
CA PRO A 52 0.94 10.35 -2.62
C PRO A 52 1.83 10.44 -1.36
N VAL A 53 3.10 10.82 -1.53
CA VAL A 53 4.01 11.04 -0.39
C VAL A 53 3.57 12.25 0.43
N VAL A 54 3.14 13.33 -0.23
CA VAL A 54 2.63 14.53 0.46
C VAL A 54 1.38 14.20 1.28
N VAL A 55 0.46 13.43 0.70
CA VAL A 55 -0.78 13.00 1.36
C VAL A 55 -0.50 12.07 2.54
N SER A 56 0.20 10.96 2.30
CA SER A 56 0.43 9.93 3.32
C SER A 56 1.32 10.41 4.47
N ARG A 57 2.30 11.29 4.20
CA ARG A 57 3.16 11.86 5.26
C ARG A 57 2.37 12.69 6.27
N ARG A 58 1.28 13.35 5.86
CA ARG A 58 0.42 14.12 6.77
C ARG A 58 -0.51 13.24 7.61
N ARG A 59 -0.66 11.96 7.24
CA ARG A 59 -1.58 11.00 7.86
C ARG A 59 -0.89 10.06 8.86
N VAL A 60 0.43 10.12 8.99
CA VAL A 60 1.20 9.30 9.95
C VAL A 60 2.13 10.16 10.81
N PRO A 61 2.40 9.77 12.07
CA PRO A 61 1.85 8.60 12.76
C PRO A 61 0.34 8.75 13.03
N SER A 62 -0.36 7.62 13.05
CA SER A 62 -1.81 7.57 13.29
C SER A 62 -2.16 6.41 14.19
N GLY A 63 -3.22 6.58 15.00
CA GLY A 63 -3.84 5.51 15.80
C GLY A 63 -5.09 4.91 15.16
N SER A 64 -5.44 5.32 13.94
CA SER A 64 -6.70 4.94 13.30
C SER A 64 -6.57 4.53 11.85
N ALA A 65 -5.37 4.29 11.34
CA ALA A 65 -5.17 3.88 9.96
C ALA A 65 -5.93 2.57 9.66
N ARG A 66 -6.50 2.48 8.46
CA ARG A 66 -7.37 1.38 8.01
C ARG A 66 -6.86 0.70 6.76
N ALA A 67 -6.14 1.41 5.89
CA ALA A 67 -5.66 0.80 4.66
C ALA A 67 -4.41 1.46 4.09
N VAL A 68 -3.72 0.72 3.23
CA VAL A 68 -2.76 1.23 2.25
C VAL A 68 -3.24 0.83 0.86
N ILE A 69 -3.40 1.81 -0.02
CA ILE A 69 -3.71 1.62 -1.44
C ILE A 69 -2.50 1.98 -2.29
N ILE A 70 -2.13 1.09 -3.21
CA ILE A 70 -0.97 1.25 -4.06
C ILE A 70 -1.34 1.02 -5.52
N ASN A 71 -1.20 2.04 -6.36
CA ASN A 71 -1.24 1.82 -7.80
C ASN A 71 0.18 1.69 -8.37
N SER A 72 0.32 0.94 -9.46
CA SER A 72 1.56 0.84 -10.22
C SER A 72 1.36 1.13 -11.70
N GLY A 73 2.43 1.46 -12.42
CA GLY A 73 2.39 1.93 -13.81
C GLY A 73 2.36 3.46 -13.94
N ASN A 74 1.92 4.18 -12.90
CA ASN A 74 1.97 5.64 -12.82
C ASN A 74 2.39 6.06 -11.40
N SER A 75 3.38 6.95 -11.29
CA SER A 75 3.93 7.40 -10.00
C SER A 75 3.19 8.55 -9.34
N ASN A 76 2.29 9.23 -10.07
CA ASN A 76 1.66 10.48 -9.65
C ASN A 76 2.67 11.48 -9.05
N ALA A 77 3.85 11.57 -9.67
CA ALA A 77 4.90 12.51 -9.31
C ALA A 77 5.05 13.58 -10.37
N ALA A 78 5.46 14.78 -9.95
CA ALA A 78 5.54 15.98 -10.79
C ALA A 78 4.19 16.36 -11.46
N THR A 79 3.08 16.16 -10.75
CA THR A 79 1.70 16.41 -11.21
C THR A 79 1.03 17.60 -10.51
N GLY A 80 1.73 18.30 -9.62
CA GLY A 80 1.24 19.49 -8.92
C GLY A 80 0.04 19.21 -7.99
N ASP A 81 -0.71 20.27 -7.68
CA ASP A 81 -1.92 20.19 -6.85
C ASP A 81 -3.00 19.24 -7.40
N PRO A 82 -3.22 19.13 -8.73
CA PRO A 82 -4.13 18.12 -9.28
C PRO A 82 -3.74 16.69 -8.87
N GLY A 83 -2.43 16.37 -8.85
CA GLY A 83 -1.96 15.07 -8.40
C GLY A 83 -2.25 14.80 -6.93
N ILE A 84 -2.20 15.82 -6.07
CA ILE A 84 -2.56 15.70 -4.64
C ILE A 84 -4.06 15.42 -4.52
N ALA A 85 -4.90 16.16 -5.23
CA ALA A 85 -6.33 15.93 -5.26
C ALA A 85 -6.69 14.53 -5.76
N ASP A 86 -6.00 14.03 -6.80
CA ASP A 86 -6.20 12.68 -7.31
C ASP A 86 -5.82 11.61 -6.28
N ALA A 87 -4.73 11.80 -5.54
CA ALA A 87 -4.32 10.90 -4.47
C ALA A 87 -5.34 10.90 -3.31
N GLU A 88 -5.85 12.07 -2.90
CA GLU A 88 -6.92 12.16 -1.90
C GLU A 88 -8.22 11.48 -2.36
N ARG A 89 -8.57 11.64 -3.64
CA ARG A 89 -9.74 11.03 -4.24
C ARG A 89 -9.61 9.50 -4.34
N MET A 90 -8.41 9.00 -4.64
CA MET A 90 -8.10 7.57 -4.58
C MET A 90 -8.29 7.01 -3.16
N ALA A 91 -7.86 7.76 -2.14
CA ALA A 91 -8.05 7.39 -0.74
C ALA A 91 -9.54 7.38 -0.34
N ALA A 92 -10.29 8.42 -0.74
CA ALA A 92 -11.71 8.56 -0.45
C ALA A 92 -12.54 7.44 -1.09
N GLU A 93 -12.21 7.04 -2.32
CA GLU A 93 -12.90 5.94 -3.01
C GLU A 93 -12.71 4.61 -2.25
N LEU A 94 -11.48 4.29 -1.83
CA LEU A 94 -11.26 3.09 -1.03
C LEU A 94 -11.96 3.18 0.32
N ALA A 95 -11.86 4.34 1.00
CA ALA A 95 -12.48 4.56 2.29
C ALA A 95 -14.00 4.33 2.25
N SER A 96 -14.65 4.83 1.20
CA SER A 96 -16.07 4.55 0.92
C SER A 96 -16.32 3.05 0.76
N ALA A 97 -15.50 2.36 -0.05
CA ALA A 97 -15.66 0.93 -0.33
C ALA A 97 -15.44 0.03 0.91
N ILE A 98 -14.65 0.45 1.90
CA ILE A 98 -14.36 -0.33 3.11
C ILE A 98 -15.00 0.21 4.40
N GLY A 99 -15.80 1.28 4.30
CA GLY A 99 -16.49 1.88 5.43
C GLY A 99 -15.55 2.50 6.47
N CYS A 100 -14.62 3.35 6.03
CA CYS A 100 -13.79 4.15 6.92
C CYS A 100 -13.72 5.62 6.49
N ARG A 101 -12.96 6.44 7.22
CA ARG A 101 -12.75 7.83 6.83
C ARG A 101 -11.62 7.93 5.79
N PRO A 102 -11.67 8.86 4.84
CA PRO A 102 -10.62 9.03 3.82
C PRO A 102 -9.21 9.24 4.39
N GLU A 103 -9.11 9.85 5.57
CA GLU A 103 -7.87 10.19 6.26
C GLU A 103 -7.21 8.96 6.90
N ASP A 104 -7.97 7.89 7.11
CA ASP A 104 -7.49 6.62 7.63
C ASP A 104 -6.84 5.74 6.53
N VAL A 105 -6.83 6.20 5.27
CA VAL A 105 -6.23 5.47 4.14
C VAL A 105 -4.89 6.10 3.78
N LEU A 106 -3.83 5.31 3.65
CA LEU A 106 -2.54 5.75 3.11
C LEU A 106 -2.47 5.42 1.62
N VAL A 107 -1.83 6.30 0.85
CA VAL A 107 -1.74 6.22 -0.61
C VAL A 107 -0.27 6.14 -1.05
N CYS A 108 0.00 5.23 -1.98
CA CYS A 108 1.29 5.09 -2.64
C CYS A 108 1.09 4.94 -4.16
N SER A 109 2.04 5.42 -4.94
CA SER A 109 2.03 5.26 -6.40
C SER A 109 3.45 5.01 -6.91
N THR A 110 3.58 4.23 -7.99
CA THR A 110 4.88 3.96 -8.60
C THR A 110 4.79 3.73 -10.11
N GLY A 111 5.75 4.23 -10.88
CA GLY A 111 5.76 4.10 -12.33
C GLY A 111 6.24 5.37 -13.01
N VAL A 112 5.63 5.71 -14.15
CA VAL A 112 6.00 6.88 -14.96
C VAL A 112 5.78 8.19 -14.19
N ILE A 113 6.72 9.13 -14.30
CA ILE A 113 6.71 10.47 -13.68
C ILE A 113 6.16 11.50 -14.68
N GLY A 114 5.45 12.51 -14.19
CA GLY A 114 4.97 13.65 -14.99
C GLY A 114 3.67 13.39 -15.76
N VAL A 115 2.98 12.29 -15.47
CA VAL A 115 1.73 11.90 -16.14
C VAL A 115 0.59 11.86 -15.11
N PRO A 116 -0.55 12.53 -15.35
CA PRO A 116 -1.72 12.47 -14.47
C PRO A 116 -2.21 11.04 -14.24
N LEU A 117 -2.79 10.75 -13.08
CA LEU A 117 -3.39 9.45 -12.83
C LEU A 117 -4.59 9.23 -13.77
N PRO A 118 -4.78 8.01 -14.32
CA PRO A 118 -5.98 7.68 -15.08
C PRO A 118 -7.15 7.44 -14.12
N MET A 119 -7.64 8.51 -13.46
CA MET A 119 -8.64 8.42 -12.40
C MET A 119 -9.91 7.65 -12.76
N PRO A 120 -10.48 7.72 -13.99
CA PRO A 120 -11.64 6.89 -14.34
C PRO A 120 -11.39 5.38 -14.19
N LEU A 121 -10.17 4.90 -14.45
CA LEU A 121 -9.80 3.50 -14.26
C LEU A 121 -9.67 3.14 -12.78
N LEU A 122 -9.07 4.04 -11.99
CA LEU A 122 -8.96 3.83 -10.55
C LEU A 122 -10.32 3.84 -9.85
N LEU A 123 -11.17 4.82 -10.15
CA LEU A 123 -12.49 4.95 -9.52
C LEU A 123 -13.42 3.77 -9.85
N SER A 124 -13.26 3.15 -11.02
CA SER A 124 -14.01 1.93 -11.35
C SER A 124 -13.37 0.66 -10.79
N GLY A 125 -12.04 0.61 -10.68
CA GLY A 125 -11.29 -0.56 -10.22
C GLY A 125 -11.22 -0.72 -8.71
N ILE A 126 -11.22 0.38 -7.94
CA ILE A 126 -11.09 0.34 -6.47
C ILE A 126 -12.24 -0.44 -5.80
N PRO A 127 -13.52 -0.19 -6.11
CA PRO A 127 -14.61 -0.98 -5.55
C PRO A 127 -14.52 -2.48 -5.90
N GLN A 128 -14.07 -2.80 -7.13
CA GLN A 128 -13.89 -4.18 -7.56
C GLN A 128 -12.73 -4.87 -6.85
N ALA A 129 -11.63 -4.14 -6.58
CA ALA A 129 -10.52 -4.63 -5.78
C ALA A 129 -10.94 -4.85 -4.32
N ALA A 130 -11.73 -3.92 -3.76
CA ALA A 130 -12.27 -4.04 -2.40
C ALA A 130 -13.17 -5.27 -2.25
N GLY A 131 -13.99 -5.58 -3.26
CA GLY A 131 -14.80 -6.80 -3.30
C GLY A 131 -14.01 -8.11 -3.35
N LYS A 132 -12.70 -8.06 -3.61
CA LYS A 132 -11.79 -9.23 -3.63
C LYS A 132 -10.92 -9.33 -2.37
N LEU A 133 -11.11 -8.46 -1.38
CA LEU A 133 -10.32 -8.49 -0.14
C LEU A 133 -10.49 -9.83 0.57
N ALA A 134 -9.38 -10.55 0.75
CA ALA A 134 -9.33 -11.81 1.47
C ALA A 134 -8.13 -11.84 2.43
N SER A 135 -8.12 -12.79 3.36
CA SER A 135 -7.07 -12.95 4.38
C SER A 135 -6.16 -14.15 4.12
N ASP A 136 -6.21 -14.73 2.92
CA ASP A 136 -5.43 -15.89 2.55
C ASP A 136 -4.06 -15.52 1.94
N ALA A 137 -3.20 -16.52 1.81
CA ALA A 137 -1.85 -16.32 1.29
C ALA A 137 -1.82 -15.93 -0.20
N GLN A 138 -2.85 -16.29 -0.98
CA GLN A 138 -2.93 -15.93 -2.39
C GLN A 138 -3.23 -14.43 -2.55
N SER A 139 -4.13 -13.88 -1.74
CA SER A 139 -4.49 -12.46 -1.75
C SER A 139 -3.31 -11.55 -1.44
N LEU A 140 -2.40 -11.98 -0.55
CA LEU A 140 -1.15 -11.29 -0.25
C LEU A 140 -0.19 -11.31 -1.45
N LEU A 141 -0.07 -12.47 -2.12
CA LEU A 141 0.73 -12.63 -3.32
C LEU A 141 0.19 -11.78 -4.48
N ASP A 142 -1.13 -11.72 -4.64
CA ASP A 142 -1.80 -10.92 -5.67
C ASP A 142 -1.55 -9.42 -5.46
N ALA A 143 -1.66 -8.95 -4.22
CA ALA A 143 -1.35 -7.56 -3.86
C ALA A 143 0.15 -7.23 -4.07
N ALA A 144 1.05 -8.11 -3.63
CA ALA A 144 2.49 -7.96 -3.85
C ALA A 144 2.84 -7.92 -5.35
N THR A 145 2.12 -8.69 -6.17
CA THR A 145 2.28 -8.69 -7.63
C THR A 145 1.74 -7.40 -8.26
N ALA A 146 0.58 -6.93 -7.81
CA ALA A 146 -0.06 -5.75 -8.39
C ALA A 146 0.72 -4.44 -8.15
N MET A 147 1.55 -4.35 -7.11
CA MET A 147 2.42 -3.19 -6.89
C MET A 147 3.74 -3.20 -7.70
N MET A 148 4.05 -4.29 -8.40
CA MET A 148 5.29 -4.43 -9.19
C MET A 148 5.35 -3.48 -10.38
N THR A 149 6.56 -3.11 -10.79
CA THR A 149 6.82 -2.35 -12.03
C THR A 149 7.76 -3.12 -12.95
N THR A 150 9.06 -2.81 -12.92
CA THR A 150 10.14 -3.54 -13.61
C THR A 150 10.64 -4.75 -12.82
N ASP A 151 10.05 -5.00 -11.66
CA ASP A 151 10.28 -6.17 -10.84
C ASP A 151 10.06 -7.47 -11.66
N THR A 152 10.97 -8.44 -11.51
CA THR A 152 10.86 -9.75 -12.16
C THR A 152 10.11 -10.78 -11.32
N VAL A 153 10.10 -10.59 -9.99
CA VAL A 153 9.41 -11.44 -9.00
C VAL A 153 8.77 -10.59 -7.91
N PRO A 154 7.64 -11.03 -7.31
CA PRO A 154 7.07 -10.38 -6.13
C PRO A 154 7.97 -10.61 -4.90
N LYS A 155 7.99 -9.66 -3.96
CA LYS A 155 8.75 -9.76 -2.71
C LYS A 155 7.81 -9.64 -1.53
N LEU A 156 7.68 -10.74 -0.80
CA LEU A 156 6.82 -10.87 0.37
C LEU A 156 7.40 -11.92 1.33
N THR A 157 7.20 -11.71 2.61
CA THR A 157 7.60 -12.65 3.66
C THR A 157 6.71 -12.50 4.89
N SER A 158 6.67 -13.52 5.73
CA SER A 158 6.02 -13.46 7.03
C SER A 158 6.80 -14.23 8.08
N LEU A 159 6.75 -13.76 9.33
CA LEU A 159 7.41 -14.36 10.48
C LEU A 159 6.42 -14.48 11.63
N ASP A 160 6.29 -15.68 12.18
CA ASP A 160 5.58 -15.94 13.43
C ASP A 160 6.54 -15.84 14.61
N LEU A 161 6.13 -15.11 15.64
CA LEU A 161 6.89 -14.84 16.85
C LEU A 161 6.07 -15.22 18.07
N THR A 162 6.72 -15.78 19.08
CA THR A 162 6.15 -15.95 20.42
C THR A 162 6.75 -14.90 21.32
N LEU A 163 5.94 -13.92 21.73
CA LEU A 163 6.33 -12.89 22.68
C LEU A 163 5.71 -13.20 24.05
N SER A 164 6.12 -12.47 25.09
CA SER A 164 5.54 -12.60 26.43
C SER A 164 4.02 -12.38 26.46
N GLY A 165 3.50 -11.56 25.54
CA GLY A 165 2.08 -11.28 25.36
C GLY A 165 1.31 -12.25 24.45
N GLY A 166 1.96 -13.28 23.90
CA GLY A 166 1.33 -14.27 23.02
C GLY A 166 1.98 -14.39 21.64
N GLY A 167 1.33 -15.17 20.77
CA GLY A 167 1.75 -15.35 19.39
C GLY A 167 1.40 -14.15 18.52
N VAL A 168 2.38 -13.65 17.78
CA VAL A 168 2.28 -12.49 16.88
C VAL A 168 2.82 -12.89 15.51
N ARG A 169 2.21 -12.37 14.45
CA ARG A 169 2.71 -12.44 13.09
C ARG A 169 3.12 -11.08 12.59
N ILE A 170 4.24 -11.04 11.88
CA ILE A 170 4.67 -9.89 11.07
C ILE A 170 4.68 -10.35 9.62
N ALA A 171 4.05 -9.60 8.73
CA ALA A 171 4.13 -9.80 7.29
C ALA A 171 4.61 -8.54 6.60
N GLY A 172 5.49 -8.69 5.62
CA GLY A 172 6.05 -7.60 4.85
C GLY A 172 5.94 -7.87 3.37
N VAL A 173 5.61 -6.83 2.59
CA VAL A 173 5.71 -6.82 1.14
C VAL A 173 6.53 -5.63 0.70
N CYS A 174 7.27 -5.78 -0.41
CA CYS A 174 7.94 -4.65 -1.02
C CYS A 174 8.05 -4.79 -2.54
N LYS A 175 8.34 -3.67 -3.19
CA LYS A 175 8.69 -3.60 -4.61
C LYS A 175 9.83 -2.62 -4.82
N GLY A 176 10.50 -2.77 -5.95
CA GLY A 176 11.66 -1.98 -6.31
C GLY A 176 12.72 -2.86 -6.95
N ALA A 177 13.06 -2.55 -8.19
CA ALA A 177 14.11 -3.25 -8.95
C ALA A 177 15.05 -2.30 -9.68
N ALA A 178 14.63 -1.06 -9.90
CA ALA A 178 15.41 0.00 -10.54
C ALA A 178 15.13 1.33 -9.82
N MET A 179 16.01 2.31 -10.00
CA MET A 179 15.95 3.60 -9.31
C MET A 179 15.88 3.42 -7.77
N ILE A 180 16.71 2.50 -7.25
CA ILE A 180 16.87 2.21 -5.83
C ILE A 180 18.22 2.77 -5.38
N ALA A 181 18.16 3.80 -4.54
CA ALA A 181 19.33 4.33 -3.84
C ALA A 181 19.02 4.36 -2.33
N PRO A 182 19.97 4.03 -1.43
CA PRO A 182 19.73 3.85 0.00
C PRO A 182 19.12 5.06 0.73
N ASN A 183 19.17 6.25 0.13
CA ASN A 183 18.49 7.45 0.61
C ASN A 183 17.08 7.61 0.00
N MET A 184 16.33 6.50 -0.05
CA MET A 184 14.92 6.37 -0.42
C MET A 184 14.54 6.89 -1.82
N ALA A 185 15.01 6.21 -2.87
CA ALA A 185 14.37 6.27 -4.19
C ALA A 185 13.53 4.99 -4.46
N THR A 186 12.32 5.18 -5.00
CA THR A 186 11.38 4.22 -5.65
C THR A 186 11.13 2.84 -5.05
N MET A 187 11.44 2.64 -3.77
CA MET A 187 11.02 1.46 -3.00
C MET A 187 9.68 1.77 -2.33
N LEU A 188 8.71 0.86 -2.48
CA LEU A 188 7.48 0.87 -1.68
C LEU A 188 7.46 -0.41 -0.84
N GLY A 189 7.13 -0.27 0.44
CA GLY A 189 7.00 -1.39 1.35
C GLY A 189 5.81 -1.19 2.29
N VAL A 190 5.16 -2.29 2.65
CA VAL A 190 4.10 -2.33 3.66
C VAL A 190 4.44 -3.45 4.62
N VAL A 191 4.42 -3.13 5.92
CA VAL A 191 4.59 -4.09 7.00
C VAL A 191 3.31 -4.09 7.82
N MET A 192 2.79 -5.27 8.11
CA MET A 192 1.57 -5.50 8.87
C MET A 192 1.89 -6.43 10.03
N THR A 193 1.25 -6.21 11.17
CA THR A 193 1.36 -7.09 12.33
C THR A 193 0.09 -7.06 13.16
N ASP A 194 -0.23 -8.19 13.79
CA ASP A 194 -1.28 -8.30 14.80
C ASP A 194 -0.75 -8.05 16.23
N ALA A 195 0.48 -7.56 16.37
CA ALA A 195 0.97 -6.96 17.60
C ALA A 195 0.17 -5.70 17.95
N LEU A 196 -0.26 -5.59 19.21
CA LEU A 196 -0.90 -4.39 19.73
C LEU A 196 0.17 -3.33 20.04
N LEU A 197 0.34 -2.39 19.12
CA LEU A 197 1.29 -1.28 19.24
C LEU A 197 0.55 0.06 19.31
N THR A 198 1.07 0.99 20.09
CA THR A 198 0.68 2.41 20.04
C THR A 198 1.38 3.12 18.87
N PRO A 199 0.88 4.29 18.41
CA PRO A 199 1.54 5.02 17.33
C PRO A 199 2.99 5.39 17.63
N ALA A 200 3.31 5.69 18.90
CA ALA A 200 4.67 5.98 19.33
C ALA A 200 5.60 4.75 19.19
N GLN A 201 5.11 3.57 19.58
CA GLN A 201 5.86 2.31 19.43
C GLN A 201 6.05 1.89 17.96
N CYS A 202 5.24 2.42 17.03
CA CYS A 202 5.45 2.21 15.60
C CYS A 202 6.58 3.08 15.01
N THR A 203 7.04 4.11 15.73
CA THR A 203 8.04 5.08 15.25
C THR A 203 9.43 4.94 15.89
N GLU A 204 9.54 4.15 16.97
CA GLU A 204 10.80 3.83 17.66
C GLU A 204 11.58 2.73 16.94
#